data_AF-A0A940BVB8-F1
#
_entry.id   AF-A0A940BVB8-F1
#
_cell.length_a   1.000
_cell.length_b   1.000
_cell.length_c   1.000
_cell.angle_alpha   90.00
_cell.angle_beta   90.00
_cell.angle_gamma   90.00
#
_symmetry.space_group_name_H-M   'P 1'
#
loop_
_entity.id
_entity.type
_entity.pdbx_description
1 polymer ?
#
loop_
_entity_poly.entity_id
_entity_poly.type
_entity_poly.pdbx_seq_one_letter_code
_entity_poly.pdbx_strand_id
1 'polypeptide(L)'
;MRYLVAMSGGVDSSAAAYLLLKQGHCVEGAIMRLSPFSDGSDVRSAEAVCRELGINLRVLDLRAEFERYVIGPFCDQYLRCRTPNPCVFCNNKLKFGAFLDHALAEGFDGMATGHYAAITERNGRYAVSVAACAEKDQSYFLWDLDQRALSKTVFPLCGAGSKDEVRRLVKDAGLPVYSRGDSQDICFVPDGEYGDFIREHTGADQPEGDFVDEDGKVLGRHKGLLNYTIGQRRYLNVAAGRRIFVIGKDAEKNTVTLGDGD
;
A
#
# COMPACT_ATOMS: atom_id res chain seq x y z
N MET A 1 1.24 -16.50 23.01
CA MET A 1 1.94 -16.00 21.81
C MET A 1 2.34 -14.55 22.04
N ARG A 2 3.52 -14.19 21.54
CA ARG A 2 4.10 -12.84 21.54
C ARG A 2 4.15 -12.32 20.11
N TYR A 3 3.50 -11.20 19.84
CA TYR A 3 3.37 -10.62 18.51
C TYR A 3 3.99 -9.24 18.42
N LEU A 4 4.72 -8.99 17.34
CA LEU A 4 5.12 -7.64 16.95
C LEU A 4 4.08 -7.08 15.96
N VAL A 5 3.40 -6.00 16.33
CA VAL A 5 2.36 -5.39 15.51
C VAL A 5 2.98 -4.31 14.63
N ALA A 6 2.77 -4.40 13.32
CA ALA A 6 3.14 -3.34 12.38
C ALA A 6 2.19 -2.14 12.54
N MET A 7 2.64 -1.15 13.31
CA MET A 7 1.93 0.08 13.60
C MET A 7 2.11 1.08 12.46
N SER A 8 1.01 1.70 12.00
CA SER A 8 1.03 2.82 11.05
C SER A 8 0.64 4.15 11.68
N GLY A 9 0.24 4.15 12.96
CA GLY A 9 -0.39 5.31 13.60
C GLY A 9 -1.84 5.55 13.12
N GLY A 10 -2.41 4.63 12.35
CA GLY A 10 -3.81 4.67 11.90
C GLY A 10 -4.76 3.88 12.80
N VAL A 11 -6.05 3.97 12.51
CA VAL A 11 -7.13 3.24 13.22
C VAL A 11 -6.89 1.73 13.19
N ASP A 12 -6.53 1.17 12.03
CA ASP A 12 -6.57 -0.28 11.81
C ASP A 12 -5.46 -1.04 12.55
N SER A 13 -4.23 -0.54 12.49
CA SER A 13 -3.13 -1.13 13.27
C SER A 13 -3.37 -1.00 14.77
N SER A 14 -4.01 0.09 15.21
CA SER A 14 -4.34 0.34 16.61
C SER A 14 -5.41 -0.63 17.12
N ALA A 15 -6.45 -0.84 16.32
CA ALA A 15 -7.47 -1.86 16.60
C ALA A 15 -6.86 -3.26 16.64
N ALA A 16 -5.97 -3.59 15.70
CA ALA A 16 -5.30 -4.89 15.66
C ALA A 16 -4.47 -5.15 16.94
N ALA A 17 -3.68 -4.17 17.38
CA ALA A 17 -2.93 -4.27 18.64
C ALA A 17 -3.85 -4.46 19.85
N TYR A 18 -4.92 -3.65 19.94
CA TYR A 18 -5.89 -3.74 21.02
C TYR A 18 -6.61 -5.09 21.09
N LEU A 19 -7.02 -5.66 19.95
CA LEU A 19 -7.66 -6.96 19.89
C LEU A 19 -6.75 -8.08 20.37
N LEU A 20 -5.47 -8.06 19.99
CA LEU A 20 -4.50 -9.05 20.45
C LEU A 20 -4.26 -8.98 21.95
N LEU A 21 -4.21 -7.77 22.52
CA LEU A 21 -4.14 -7.58 23.98
C LEU A 21 -5.38 -8.13 24.68
N LYS A 22 -6.58 -7.84 24.16
CA LYS A 22 -7.86 -8.39 24.66
C LYS A 22 -7.91 -9.91 24.63
N GLN A 23 -7.24 -10.53 23.65
CA GLN A 23 -7.12 -11.99 23.52
C GLN A 23 -6.06 -12.60 24.47
N GLY A 24 -5.39 -11.79 25.29
CA GLY A 24 -4.38 -12.24 26.25
C GLY A 24 -3.01 -12.52 25.64
N HIS A 25 -2.71 -11.98 24.45
CA HIS A 25 -1.38 -12.08 23.85
C HIS A 25 -0.42 -11.03 24.42
N CYS A 26 0.89 -11.33 24.36
CA CYS A 26 1.93 -10.36 24.63
C CYS A 26 2.18 -9.55 23.34
N VAL A 27 2.07 -8.23 23.41
CA VAL A 27 2.06 -7.36 22.23
C VAL A 27 3.09 -6.26 22.41
N GLU A 28 3.90 -6.05 21.37
CA GLU A 28 4.68 -4.82 21.19
C GLU A 28 4.37 -4.23 19.81
N GLY A 29 4.50 -2.92 19.68
CA GLY A 29 4.37 -2.21 18.41
C GLY A 29 5.72 -1.95 17.77
N ALA A 30 5.76 -1.96 16.44
CA ALA A 30 6.86 -1.39 15.68
C ALA A 30 6.32 -0.58 14.50
N ILE A 31 6.89 0.61 14.26
CA ILE A 31 6.59 1.43 13.09
C ILE A 31 7.78 1.43 12.14
N MET A 32 7.50 1.24 10.85
CA MET A 32 8.51 1.30 9.80
C MET A 32 8.69 2.75 9.33
N ARG A 33 9.89 3.28 9.47
CA ARG A 33 10.28 4.53 8.81
C ARG A 33 10.70 4.21 7.39
N LEU A 34 9.83 4.52 6.42
CA LEU A 34 9.99 4.18 5.00
C LEU A 34 10.41 5.36 4.13
N SER A 35 9.98 6.58 4.47
CA SER A 35 10.20 7.76 3.66
C SER A 35 10.75 8.92 4.49
N PRO A 36 11.72 9.70 3.98
CA PRO A 36 12.14 10.95 4.61
C PRO A 36 11.07 12.05 4.53
N PHE A 37 10.05 11.90 3.66
CA PHE A 37 8.97 12.88 3.47
C PHE A 37 7.88 12.78 4.54
N SER A 38 7.95 11.80 5.44
CA SER A 38 7.04 11.75 6.59
C SER A 38 7.38 12.88 7.56
N ASP A 39 6.39 13.70 7.90
CA ASP A 39 6.46 14.74 8.95
C ASP A 39 6.53 14.15 10.38
N GLY A 40 6.67 12.82 10.49
CA GLY A 40 6.70 12.07 11.74
C GLY A 40 5.35 11.99 12.46
N SER A 41 4.25 12.47 11.85
CA SER A 41 2.91 12.41 12.47
C SER A 41 2.46 10.97 12.74
N ASP A 42 2.81 10.04 11.86
CA ASP A 42 2.53 8.61 12.04
C ASP A 42 3.28 8.01 13.23
N VAL A 43 4.54 8.39 13.42
CA VAL A 43 5.35 7.96 14.57
C VAL A 43 4.76 8.51 15.86
N ARG A 44 4.45 9.81 15.91
CA ARG A 44 3.82 10.43 17.09
C ARG A 44 2.46 9.80 17.42
N SER A 45 1.68 9.46 16.40
CA SER A 45 0.37 8.80 16.55
C SER A 45 0.53 7.37 17.05
N ALA A 46 1.49 6.61 16.52
CA ALA A 46 1.81 5.27 16.99
C ALA A 46 2.32 5.29 18.44
N GLU A 47 3.15 6.27 18.82
CA GLU A 47 3.64 6.46 20.19
C GLU A 47 2.49 6.72 21.16
N ALA A 48 1.56 7.61 20.79
CA ALA A 48 0.40 7.93 21.61
C ALA A 48 -0.51 6.70 21.81
N VAL A 49 -0.76 5.92 20.76
CA VAL A 49 -1.53 4.68 20.84
C VAL A 49 -0.83 3.64 21.71
N CYS A 50 0.47 3.41 21.51
CA CYS A 50 1.21 2.42 22.29
C CYS A 50 1.28 2.79 23.77
N ARG A 51 1.39 4.08 24.09
CA ARG A 51 1.33 4.60 25.45
C ARG A 51 -0.02 4.29 26.11
N GLU A 52 -1.12 4.55 25.42
CA GLU A 52 -2.47 4.28 25.92
C GLU A 52 -2.71 2.78 26.14
N LEU A 53 -2.19 1.95 25.24
CA LEU A 53 -2.25 0.49 25.34
C LEU A 53 -1.27 -0.10 26.37
N GLY A 54 -0.35 0.68 26.92
CA GLY A 54 0.68 0.20 27.84
C GLY A 54 1.71 -0.76 27.20
N ILE A 55 1.99 -0.59 25.90
CA ILE A 55 2.94 -1.43 25.14
C ILE A 55 4.14 -0.61 24.65
N ASN A 56 5.27 -1.29 24.43
CA ASN A 56 6.46 -0.66 23.85
C ASN A 56 6.27 -0.40 22.35
N LEU A 57 6.85 0.70 21.85
CA LEU A 57 6.96 1.00 20.42
C LEU A 57 8.43 1.01 20.00
N ARG A 58 8.73 0.32 18.90
CA ARG A 58 10.03 0.36 18.20
C ARG A 58 9.90 1.16 16.91
N VAL A 59 11.01 1.77 16.48
CA VAL A 59 11.11 2.41 15.16
C VAL A 59 12.11 1.62 14.32
N LEU A 60 11.65 1.04 13.23
CA LEU A 60 12.49 0.30 12.29
C LEU A 60 12.80 1.18 11.10
N ASP A 61 14.07 1.55 10.93
CA ASP A 61 14.50 2.30 9.75
C ASP A 61 14.68 1.35 8.57
N LEU A 62 13.71 1.35 7.65
CA LEU A 62 13.71 0.51 6.45
C LEU A 62 13.74 1.35 5.18
N ARG A 63 14.27 2.58 5.26
CA ARG A 63 14.34 3.50 4.10
C ARG A 63 15.17 2.92 2.96
N ALA A 64 16.29 2.26 3.26
CA ALA A 64 17.15 1.68 2.23
C ALA A 64 16.48 0.50 1.51
N GLU A 65 15.78 -0.35 2.25
CA GLU A 65 14.99 -1.45 1.72
C GLU A 65 13.80 -0.94 0.92
N PHE A 66 13.14 0.12 1.40
CA PHE A 66 12.01 0.73 0.72
C PHE A 66 12.42 1.34 -0.62
N GLU A 67 13.55 2.06 -0.63
CA GLU A 67 14.16 2.58 -1.84
C GLU A 67 14.45 1.46 -2.84
N ARG A 68 15.16 0.42 -2.39
CA ARG A 68 15.60 -0.70 -3.23
C ARG A 68 14.45 -1.54 -3.79
N TYR A 69 13.44 -1.84 -2.97
CA TYR A 69 12.41 -2.83 -3.30
C TYR A 69 11.08 -2.22 -3.74
N VAL A 70 10.86 -0.93 -3.49
CA VAL A 70 9.59 -0.26 -3.81
C VAL A 70 9.81 0.93 -4.73
N ILE A 71 10.56 1.96 -4.31
CA ILE A 71 10.69 3.21 -5.08
C ILE A 71 11.43 2.99 -6.40
N GLY A 72 12.62 2.41 -6.36
CA GLY A 72 13.40 2.14 -7.58
C GLY A 72 12.65 1.31 -8.62
N PRO A 73 12.10 0.12 -8.25
CA PRO A 73 11.28 -0.67 -9.15
C PRO A 73 10.02 0.04 -9.65
N PHE A 74 9.36 0.83 -8.79
CA PHE A 74 8.20 1.64 -9.20
C PHE A 74 8.57 2.60 -10.33
N CYS A 75 9.64 3.37 -10.15
CA CYS A 75 10.15 4.30 -11.16
C CYS A 75 10.55 3.57 -12.46
N ASP A 76 11.33 2.48 -12.36
CA ASP A 76 11.76 1.70 -13.54
C ASP A 76 10.58 1.15 -14.36
N GLN A 77 9.52 0.64 -13.71
CA GLN A 77 8.36 0.13 -14.44
C GLN A 77 7.61 1.24 -15.18
N TYR A 78 7.47 2.42 -14.58
CA TYR A 78 6.84 3.57 -15.23
C TYR A 78 7.63 4.06 -16.44
N LEU A 79 8.98 4.11 -16.35
CA LEU A 79 9.85 4.45 -17.48
C LEU A 79 9.74 3.45 -18.63
N ARG A 80 9.32 2.21 -18.35
CA ARG A 80 9.02 1.17 -19.36
C ARG A 80 7.54 1.13 -19.78
N CYS A 81 6.79 2.22 -19.54
CA CYS A 81 5.38 2.36 -19.87
C CYS A 81 4.45 1.33 -19.22
N ARG A 82 4.83 0.80 -18.05
CA ARG A 82 3.97 -0.08 -17.24
C ARG A 82 3.40 0.69 -16.05
N THR A 83 2.33 0.14 -15.47
CA THR A 83 1.72 0.68 -14.24
C THR A 83 1.91 -0.32 -13.11
N PRO A 84 2.96 -0.18 -12.28
CA PRO A 84 3.24 -1.08 -11.15
C PRO A 84 2.26 -0.86 -9.99
N ASN A 85 2.07 -1.89 -9.17
CA ASN A 85 1.40 -1.77 -7.88
C ASN A 85 2.45 -1.85 -6.74
N PRO A 86 2.94 -0.71 -6.21
CA PRO A 86 4.01 -0.71 -5.21
C PRO A 86 3.60 -1.34 -3.88
N CYS A 87 2.30 -1.39 -3.56
CA CYS A 87 1.80 -1.95 -2.31
C CYS A 87 2.02 -3.47 -2.22
N VAL A 88 1.95 -4.19 -3.35
CA VAL A 88 2.25 -5.63 -3.40
C VAL A 88 3.71 -5.89 -3.03
N PHE A 89 4.64 -5.13 -3.61
CA PHE A 89 6.08 -5.23 -3.31
C PHE A 89 6.39 -4.81 -1.88
N CYS A 90 5.78 -3.73 -1.39
CA CYS A 90 5.92 -3.29 0.00
C CYS A 90 5.42 -4.36 0.98
N ASN A 91 4.28 -4.99 0.70
CA ASN A 91 3.81 -6.11 1.51
C ASN A 91 4.82 -7.26 1.50
N ASN A 92 5.18 -7.79 0.32
CA ASN A 92 6.08 -8.94 0.21
C ASN A 92 7.47 -8.68 0.84
N LYS A 93 8.13 -7.58 0.46
CA LYS A 93 9.54 -7.34 0.80
C LYS A 93 9.76 -6.64 2.13
N LEU A 94 8.86 -5.74 2.52
CA LEU A 94 9.04 -4.91 3.72
C LEU A 94 8.22 -5.46 4.88
N LYS A 95 6.89 -5.46 4.79
CA LYS A 95 6.02 -5.85 5.92
C LYS A 95 6.15 -7.33 6.26
N PHE A 96 6.01 -8.21 5.28
CA PHE A 96 6.06 -9.66 5.50
C PHE A 96 7.45 -10.26 5.23
N GLY A 97 8.41 -9.40 4.85
CA GLY A 97 9.83 -9.70 4.72
C GLY A 97 10.62 -9.09 5.87
N ALA A 98 11.27 -7.95 5.64
CA ALA A 98 12.18 -7.32 6.59
C ALA A 98 11.61 -7.10 8.01
N PHE A 99 10.34 -6.68 8.13
CA PHE A 99 9.68 -6.50 9.42
C PHE A 99 9.42 -7.85 10.12
N LEU A 100 8.98 -8.87 9.38
CA LEU A 100 8.84 -10.22 9.93
C LEU A 100 10.18 -10.80 10.37
N ASP A 101 11.23 -10.60 9.58
CA ASP A 101 12.58 -11.04 9.90
C ASP A 101 13.06 -10.42 11.21
N HIS A 102 12.82 -9.12 11.39
CA HIS A 102 13.10 -8.43 12.65
C HIS A 102 12.30 -9.01 13.82
N ALA A 103 10.99 -9.22 13.67
CA ALA A 103 10.16 -9.83 14.72
C ALA A 103 10.69 -11.20 15.14
N LEU A 104 11.01 -12.08 14.19
CA LEU A 104 11.49 -13.42 14.50
C LEU A 104 12.89 -13.40 15.13
N ALA A 105 13.78 -12.51 14.67
CA ALA A 105 15.12 -12.36 15.24
C ALA A 105 15.10 -11.90 16.71
N GLU A 106 14.09 -11.12 17.10
CA GLU A 106 13.91 -10.65 18.49
C GLU A 106 13.09 -11.61 19.38
N GLY A 107 12.77 -12.80 18.87
CA GLY A 107 12.08 -13.84 19.62
C GLY A 107 10.58 -13.62 19.77
N PHE A 108 9.95 -12.89 18.85
CA PHE A 108 8.49 -12.91 18.71
C PHE A 108 8.05 -14.20 18.02
N ASP A 109 6.87 -14.70 18.36
CA ASP A 109 6.32 -15.91 17.73
C ASP A 109 5.85 -15.65 16.30
N GLY A 110 5.55 -14.40 15.99
CA GLY A 110 5.12 -13.91 14.69
C GLY A 110 4.81 -12.41 14.71
N MET A 111 4.18 -11.94 13.65
CA MET A 111 3.76 -10.55 13.50
C MET A 111 2.25 -10.41 13.32
N ALA A 112 1.75 -9.19 13.53
CA ALA A 112 0.38 -8.83 13.18
C ALA A 112 0.33 -7.52 12.41
N THR A 113 -0.71 -7.36 11.60
CA THR A 113 -0.96 -6.11 10.88
C THR A 113 -2.45 -5.77 10.91
N GLY A 114 -2.78 -4.50 10.69
CA GLY A 114 -4.16 -4.05 10.53
C GLY A 114 -4.78 -4.34 9.15
N HIS A 115 -4.28 -5.33 8.40
CA HIS A 115 -4.91 -5.66 7.12
C HIS A 115 -6.26 -6.34 7.33
N TYR A 116 -7.22 -5.95 6.50
CA TYR A 116 -8.49 -6.65 6.33
C TYR A 116 -8.27 -7.82 5.35
N ALA A 117 -7.74 -8.91 5.86
CA ALA A 117 -7.63 -10.17 5.16
C ALA A 117 -7.71 -11.32 6.17
N ALA A 118 -7.86 -12.55 5.70
CA ALA A 118 -7.79 -13.74 6.53
C ALA A 118 -6.69 -14.67 6.02
N ILE A 119 -6.19 -15.53 6.92
CA ILE A 119 -5.31 -16.65 6.57
C ILE A 119 -6.07 -17.92 6.93
N THR A 120 -6.20 -18.82 5.95
CA THR A 120 -6.80 -20.14 6.13
C THR A 120 -5.73 -21.21 5.98
N GLU A 121 -5.86 -22.28 6.73
CA GLU A 121 -5.01 -23.46 6.59
C GLU A 121 -5.83 -24.61 6.00
N ARG A 122 -5.33 -25.22 4.92
CA ARG A 122 -5.89 -26.44 4.34
C ARG A 122 -4.77 -27.40 3.99
N ASN A 123 -4.83 -28.62 4.52
CA ASN A 123 -3.85 -29.67 4.28
C ASN A 123 -2.39 -29.24 4.60
N GLY A 124 -2.18 -28.53 5.71
CA GLY A 124 -0.86 -28.04 6.12
C GLY A 124 -0.31 -26.90 5.26
N ARG A 125 -1.13 -26.29 4.39
CA ARG A 125 -0.77 -25.11 3.59
C ARG A 125 -1.60 -23.91 3.99
N TYR A 126 -0.95 -22.78 4.14
CA TYR A 126 -1.56 -21.49 4.42
C TYR A 126 -1.94 -20.79 3.12
N ALA A 127 -3.10 -20.16 3.09
CA ALA A 127 -3.59 -19.36 1.98
C ALA A 127 -4.25 -18.08 2.48
N VAL A 128 -4.05 -16.99 1.75
CA VAL A 128 -4.81 -15.75 1.96
C VAL A 128 -6.25 -15.99 1.53
N SER A 129 -7.20 -15.51 2.33
CA SER A 129 -8.62 -15.46 1.98
C SER A 129 -9.20 -14.09 2.28
N VAL A 130 -10.38 -13.84 1.73
CA VAL A 130 -11.09 -12.56 1.91
C VAL A 130 -11.45 -12.33 3.38
N ALA A 131 -11.42 -11.06 3.80
CA ALA A 131 -11.97 -10.62 5.08
C ALA A 131 -13.51 -10.64 5.08
N ALA A 132 -14.10 -10.61 6.28
CA ALA A 132 -15.56 -10.50 6.44
C ALA A 132 -16.12 -9.19 5.85
N CYS A 133 -15.37 -8.08 5.96
CA CYS A 133 -15.74 -6.81 5.35
C CYS A 133 -15.27 -6.74 3.89
N ALA A 134 -16.14 -7.10 2.95
CA ALA A 134 -15.82 -7.11 1.52
C ALA A 134 -15.37 -5.74 0.98
N GLU A 135 -15.99 -4.64 1.43
CA GLU A 135 -15.64 -3.27 1.00
C GLU A 135 -14.23 -2.82 1.41
N LYS A 136 -13.69 -3.43 2.46
CA LYS A 136 -12.35 -3.13 2.98
C LYS A 136 -11.36 -4.25 2.71
N ASP A 137 -11.75 -5.32 2.01
CA ASP A 137 -10.88 -6.46 1.76
C ASP A 137 -9.57 -6.04 1.09
N GLN A 138 -8.46 -6.52 1.64
CA GLN A 138 -7.11 -6.22 1.21
C GLN A 138 -6.36 -7.47 0.74
N SER A 139 -7.05 -8.61 0.56
CA SER A 139 -6.45 -9.87 0.11
C SER A 139 -5.72 -9.72 -1.22
N TYR A 140 -6.22 -8.84 -2.10
CA TYR A 140 -5.59 -8.48 -3.37
C TYR A 140 -4.14 -8.01 -3.22
N PHE A 141 -3.78 -7.30 -2.15
CA PHE A 141 -2.41 -6.80 -2.00
C PHE A 141 -1.44 -7.83 -1.41
N LEU A 142 -1.91 -9.05 -1.11
CA LEU A 142 -1.19 -10.08 -0.36
C LEU A 142 -0.98 -11.37 -1.18
N TRP A 143 -1.25 -11.35 -2.49
CA TRP A 143 -1.20 -12.55 -3.33
C TRP A 143 0.21 -13.16 -3.45
N ASP A 144 1.26 -12.35 -3.29
CA ASP A 144 2.66 -12.76 -3.45
C ASP A 144 3.30 -13.24 -2.13
N LEU A 145 2.51 -13.50 -1.08
CA LEU A 145 3.08 -13.96 0.20
C LEU A 145 3.42 -15.46 0.20
N ASP A 146 4.60 -15.79 0.73
CA ASP A 146 5.06 -17.17 0.85
C ASP A 146 4.51 -17.87 2.11
N GLN A 147 4.73 -19.20 2.20
CA GLN A 147 4.25 -19.98 3.35
C GLN A 147 4.88 -19.58 4.68
N ARG A 148 6.12 -19.09 4.66
CA ARG A 148 6.82 -18.63 5.87
C ARG A 148 6.10 -17.40 6.42
N ALA A 149 5.88 -16.39 5.58
CA ALA A 149 5.16 -15.18 5.92
C ALA A 149 3.75 -15.49 6.44
N LEU A 150 3.00 -16.32 5.72
CA LEU A 150 1.63 -16.67 6.10
C LEU A 150 1.56 -17.44 7.43
N SER A 151 2.47 -18.39 7.67
CA SER A 151 2.49 -19.19 8.91
C SER A 151 2.85 -18.40 10.17
N LYS A 152 3.44 -17.20 10.01
CA LYS A 152 3.94 -16.35 11.10
C LYS A 152 3.23 -15.01 11.19
N THR A 153 2.08 -14.89 10.53
CA THR A 153 1.30 -13.65 10.47
C THR A 153 -0.11 -13.89 10.97
N VAL A 154 -0.64 -12.93 11.72
CA VAL A 154 -2.08 -12.85 12.03
C VAL A 154 -2.68 -11.54 11.55
N PHE A 155 -3.96 -11.59 11.14
CA PHE A 155 -4.76 -10.45 10.75
C PHE A 155 -5.94 -10.30 11.71
N PRO A 156 -5.81 -9.53 12.80
CA PRO A 156 -6.86 -9.47 13.83
C PRO A 156 -8.19 -8.87 13.33
N LEU A 157 -8.17 -8.12 12.23
CA LEU A 157 -9.36 -7.50 11.63
C LEU A 157 -10.11 -8.41 10.65
N CYS A 158 -9.68 -9.66 10.47
CA CYS A 158 -10.27 -10.59 9.51
C CYS A 158 -11.78 -10.78 9.68
N GLY A 159 -12.27 -10.73 10.92
CA GLY A 159 -13.68 -10.92 11.29
C GLY A 159 -14.48 -9.64 11.48
N ALA A 160 -13.88 -8.46 11.28
CA ALA A 160 -14.61 -7.19 11.43
C ALA A 160 -15.66 -7.06 10.32
N GLY A 161 -16.91 -6.75 10.69
CA GLY A 161 -18.02 -6.64 9.74
C GLY A 161 -18.03 -5.31 8.99
N SER A 162 -17.48 -4.24 9.59
CA SER A 162 -17.37 -2.94 8.93
C SER A 162 -16.23 -2.10 9.48
N LYS A 163 -15.86 -1.05 8.74
CA LYS A 163 -14.90 -0.04 9.20
C LYS A 163 -15.40 0.73 10.43
N ASP A 164 -16.71 0.99 10.50
CA ASP A 164 -17.32 1.70 11.63
C ASP A 164 -17.28 0.90 12.93
N GLU A 165 -17.36 -0.44 12.83
CA GLU A 165 -17.11 -1.32 13.97
C GLU A 165 -15.69 -1.15 14.49
N VAL A 166 -14.68 -1.17 13.60
CA VAL A 166 -13.27 -0.97 13.97
C VAL A 166 -13.04 0.41 14.57
N ARG A 167 -13.65 1.47 14.03
CA ARG A 167 -13.57 2.83 14.60
C ARG A 167 -14.20 2.92 15.99
N ARG A 168 -15.36 2.30 16.20
CA ARG A 168 -16.00 2.23 17.52
C ARG A 168 -15.12 1.50 18.53
N LEU A 169 -14.52 0.38 18.13
CA LEU A 169 -13.59 -0.36 18.97
C LEU A 169 -12.42 0.51 19.46
N VAL A 170 -11.79 1.27 18.54
CA VAL A 170 -10.68 2.19 18.85
C VAL A 170 -11.14 3.34 19.76
N LYS A 171 -12.35 3.87 19.52
CA LYS A 171 -12.95 4.92 20.35
C LYS A 171 -13.25 4.44 21.77
N ASP A 172 -13.87 3.28 21.90
CA ASP A 172 -14.27 2.68 23.18
C ASP A 172 -13.04 2.24 24.00
N ALA A 173 -11.94 1.91 23.32
CA ALA A 173 -10.64 1.65 23.92
C ALA A 173 -9.89 2.94 24.33
N GLY A 174 -10.46 4.13 24.13
CA GLY A 174 -9.83 5.41 24.49
C GLY A 174 -8.67 5.83 23.58
N LEU A 175 -8.48 5.18 22.44
CA LEU A 175 -7.31 5.41 21.59
C LEU A 175 -7.45 6.71 20.78
N PRO A 176 -6.43 7.57 20.72
CA PRO A 176 -6.55 8.94 20.21
C PRO A 176 -6.76 9.05 18.70
N VAL A 177 -6.60 7.95 17.96
CA VAL A 177 -6.63 7.92 16.50
C VAL A 177 -8.02 7.58 15.92
N TYR A 178 -9.05 7.41 16.74
CA TYR A 178 -10.39 6.94 16.32
C TYR A 178 -11.03 7.76 15.18
N SER A 179 -10.75 9.07 15.13
CA SER A 179 -11.27 10.01 14.12
C SER A 179 -10.34 10.20 12.92
N ARG A 180 -9.15 9.57 12.92
CA ARG A 180 -8.17 9.74 11.85
C ARG A 180 -8.69 9.15 10.54
N GLY A 181 -8.52 9.89 9.44
CA GLY A 181 -8.86 9.41 8.10
C GLY A 181 -8.01 8.19 7.69
N ASP A 182 -8.51 7.43 6.71
CA ASP A 182 -7.73 6.34 6.13
C ASP A 182 -6.66 6.93 5.19
N SER A 183 -5.48 6.33 5.17
CA SER A 183 -4.50 6.62 4.13
C SER A 183 -5.08 6.18 2.78
N GLN A 184 -5.26 7.13 1.88
CA GLN A 184 -5.58 6.90 0.48
C GLN A 184 -4.29 7.09 -0.34
N ASP A 185 -4.24 6.46 -1.51
CA ASP A 185 -3.13 6.55 -2.47
C ASP A 185 -1.79 5.93 -2.02
N ILE A 186 -0.77 6.10 -2.85
CA ILE A 186 0.57 5.53 -2.67
C ILE A 186 1.31 6.34 -1.59
N CYS A 187 1.80 5.67 -0.54
CA CYS A 187 2.29 6.33 0.67
C CYS A 187 3.51 7.27 0.49
N PHE A 188 4.17 7.26 -0.66
CA PHE A 188 5.33 8.10 -0.97
C PHE A 188 5.10 9.06 -2.14
N VAL A 189 3.89 9.07 -2.71
CA VAL A 189 3.50 10.00 -3.77
C VAL A 189 2.37 10.89 -3.22
N PRO A 190 2.69 12.09 -2.72
CA PRO A 190 1.67 13.02 -2.28
C PRO A 190 0.77 13.44 -3.45
N ASP A 191 -0.52 13.60 -3.18
CA ASP A 191 -1.54 14.16 -4.09
C ASP A 191 -1.72 13.44 -5.44
N GLY A 192 -1.19 12.23 -5.59
CA GLY A 192 -1.37 11.40 -6.79
C GLY A 192 -0.54 11.83 -8.00
N GLU A 193 0.40 12.77 -7.83
CA GLU A 193 1.27 13.27 -8.90
C GLU A 193 2.52 12.39 -9.06
N TYR A 194 2.33 11.11 -9.38
CA TYR A 194 3.45 10.15 -9.52
C TYR A 194 4.39 10.52 -10.66
N GLY A 195 3.90 11.17 -11.73
CA GLY A 195 4.75 11.67 -12.81
C GLY A 195 5.80 12.66 -12.33
N ASP A 196 5.44 13.52 -11.38
CA ASP A 196 6.32 14.52 -10.79
C ASP A 196 7.32 13.88 -9.84
N PHE A 197 6.84 12.99 -8.97
CA PHE A 197 7.70 12.18 -8.11
C PHE A 197 8.77 11.42 -8.90
N ILE A 198 8.39 10.73 -9.98
CA ILE A 198 9.32 9.93 -10.79
C ILE A 198 10.36 10.84 -11.46
N ARG A 199 9.94 12.00 -11.98
CA ARG A 199 10.85 12.97 -12.61
C ARG A 199 11.88 13.50 -11.61
N GLU A 200 11.43 13.92 -10.43
CA GLU A 200 12.32 14.41 -9.36
C GLU A 200 13.29 13.34 -8.88
N HIS A 201 12.80 12.09 -8.77
CA HIS A 201 13.60 10.98 -8.26
C HIS A 201 14.61 10.42 -9.27
N THR A 202 14.24 10.34 -10.55
CA THR A 202 15.08 9.70 -11.60
C THR A 202 15.82 10.67 -12.50
N GLY A 203 15.39 11.94 -12.56
CA GLY A 203 15.86 12.89 -13.56
C GLY A 203 15.41 12.57 -14.99
N ALA A 204 14.48 11.61 -15.16
CA ALA A 204 14.00 11.23 -16.49
C ALA A 204 13.23 12.38 -17.16
N ASP A 205 13.50 12.57 -18.45
CA ASP A 205 12.77 13.51 -19.29
C ASP A 205 11.37 12.98 -19.59
N GLN A 206 10.41 13.91 -19.73
CA GLN A 206 9.04 13.61 -20.14
C GLN A 206 8.68 14.45 -21.36
N PRO A 207 9.29 14.14 -22.52
CA PRO A 207 9.00 14.90 -23.72
C PRO A 207 7.53 14.74 -24.10
N GLU A 208 6.91 15.84 -24.51
CA GLU A 208 5.59 15.79 -25.10
C GLU A 208 5.60 14.90 -26.35
N GLY A 209 4.56 14.09 -26.49
CA GLY A 209 4.37 13.18 -27.61
C GLY A 209 2.95 13.27 -28.17
N ASP A 210 2.60 12.35 -29.05
CA ASP A 210 1.33 12.40 -29.77
C ASP A 210 0.30 11.47 -29.15
N PHE A 211 -0.91 11.99 -28.94
CA PHE A 211 -2.09 11.15 -28.85
C PHE A 211 -2.44 10.67 -30.26
N VAL A 212 -2.62 9.37 -30.43
CA VAL A 212 -2.99 8.75 -31.72
C VAL A 212 -4.25 7.92 -31.57
N ASP A 213 -5.04 7.76 -32.63
CA ASP A 213 -6.07 6.73 -32.68
C ASP A 213 -5.49 5.36 -33.08
N GLU A 214 -6.35 4.35 -33.18
CA GLU A 214 -6.00 2.99 -33.59
C GLU A 214 -5.43 2.90 -35.01
N ASP A 215 -5.79 3.85 -35.89
CA ASP A 215 -5.27 3.96 -37.25
C ASP A 215 -3.94 4.74 -37.30
N GLY A 216 -3.45 5.23 -36.15
CA GLY A 216 -2.21 6.01 -36.03
C GLY A 216 -2.36 7.49 -36.38
N LYS A 217 -3.58 8.00 -36.56
CA LYS A 217 -3.83 9.42 -36.81
C LYS A 217 -3.63 10.21 -35.54
N VAL A 218 -2.87 11.30 -35.64
CA VAL A 218 -2.63 12.22 -34.52
C VAL A 218 -3.92 12.96 -34.14
N LEU A 219 -4.31 12.85 -32.87
CA LEU A 219 -5.48 13.46 -32.25
C LEU A 219 -5.13 14.69 -31.40
N GLY A 220 -3.86 14.82 -31.00
CA GLY A 220 -3.39 15.90 -30.13
C GLY A 220 -2.04 15.58 -29.51
N ARG A 221 -1.65 16.37 -28.50
CA ARG A 221 -0.36 16.24 -27.80
C ARG A 221 -0.58 15.84 -26.34
N HIS A 222 0.23 14.92 -25.85
CA HIS A 222 0.22 14.47 -24.47
C HIS A 222 1.41 15.06 -23.69
N LYS A 223 1.27 15.18 -22.37
CA LYS A 223 2.28 15.83 -21.49
C LYS A 223 3.39 14.87 -21.03
N GLY A 224 3.81 13.95 -21.90
CA GLY A 224 4.73 12.86 -21.55
C GLY A 224 4.05 11.60 -21.00
N LEU A 225 4.63 10.43 -21.28
CA LEU A 225 4.01 9.11 -21.11
C LEU A 225 3.69 8.74 -19.66
N LEU A 226 4.40 9.32 -18.68
CA LEU A 226 4.21 8.97 -17.28
C LEU A 226 2.85 9.44 -16.74
N ASN A 227 2.20 10.39 -17.40
CA ASN A 227 0.91 10.94 -16.96
C ASN A 227 -0.32 10.12 -17.38
N TYR A 228 -0.08 8.95 -17.98
CA TYR A 228 -1.14 8.15 -18.61
C TYR A 228 -1.03 6.68 -18.21
N THR A 229 -2.16 6.11 -17.83
CA THR A 229 -2.33 4.67 -17.54
C THR A 229 -3.40 4.08 -18.46
N ILE A 230 -3.24 2.82 -18.86
CA ILE A 230 -4.26 2.11 -19.66
C ILE A 230 -5.61 2.12 -18.92
N GLY A 231 -6.70 2.42 -19.63
CA GLY A 231 -8.04 2.63 -19.09
C GLY A 231 -8.31 4.05 -18.58
N GLN A 232 -7.31 4.94 -18.57
CA GLN A 232 -7.51 6.34 -18.16
C GLN A 232 -8.39 7.09 -19.15
N ARG A 233 -9.39 7.81 -18.60
CA ARG A 233 -10.29 8.68 -19.35
C ARG A 233 -10.08 10.17 -19.08
N ARG A 234 -9.71 10.50 -17.84
CA ARG A 234 -9.59 11.90 -17.40
C ARG A 234 -8.26 12.50 -17.85
N TYR A 235 -8.22 13.82 -17.96
CA TYR A 235 -7.01 14.59 -18.24
C TYR A 235 -6.34 14.32 -19.60
N LEU A 236 -7.09 13.72 -20.54
CA LEU A 236 -6.62 13.53 -21.93
C LEU A 236 -6.67 14.84 -22.74
N ASN A 237 -7.63 15.73 -22.43
CA ASN A 237 -7.82 17.02 -23.13
C ASN A 237 -7.96 16.89 -24.67
N VAL A 238 -8.47 15.75 -25.16
CA VAL A 238 -8.75 15.50 -26.58
C VAL A 238 -10.25 15.58 -26.84
N ALA A 239 -10.66 16.42 -27.78
CA ALA A 239 -12.05 16.56 -28.19
C ALA A 239 -12.40 15.51 -29.26
N ALA A 240 -12.88 14.33 -28.81
CA ALA A 240 -13.18 13.21 -29.71
C ALA A 240 -14.67 13.06 -30.07
N GLY A 241 -15.57 13.87 -29.50
CA GLY A 241 -17.03 13.75 -29.72
C GLY A 241 -17.68 12.47 -29.17
N ARG A 242 -16.88 11.52 -28.69
CA ARG A 242 -17.26 10.25 -28.06
C ARG A 242 -16.42 9.97 -26.81
N ARG A 243 -16.74 8.91 -26.09
CA ARG A 243 -15.96 8.47 -24.91
C ARG A 243 -14.69 7.78 -25.41
N ILE A 244 -13.54 8.32 -25.03
CA ILE A 244 -12.22 7.78 -25.37
C ILE A 244 -11.42 7.45 -24.11
N PHE A 245 -10.60 6.41 -24.21
CA PHE A 245 -9.76 5.89 -23.15
C PHE A 245 -8.35 5.64 -23.68
N VAL A 246 -7.36 5.68 -22.79
CA VAL A 246 -6.01 5.20 -23.11
C VAL A 246 -6.06 3.69 -23.28
N ILE A 247 -5.79 3.19 -24.47
CA ILE A 247 -5.76 1.75 -24.78
C ILE A 247 -4.34 1.22 -25.02
N GLY A 248 -3.38 2.11 -25.25
CA GLY A 248 -2.00 1.75 -25.51
C GLY A 248 -1.01 2.87 -25.21
N LYS A 249 0.25 2.48 -24.99
CA LYS A 249 1.39 3.38 -24.82
C LYS A 249 2.61 2.77 -25.50
N ASP A 250 3.38 3.58 -26.19
CA ASP A 250 4.62 3.18 -26.86
C ASP A 250 5.76 4.11 -26.44
N ALA A 251 6.74 3.57 -25.72
CA ALA A 251 7.90 4.31 -25.24
C ALA A 251 8.86 4.70 -26.37
N GLU A 252 9.00 3.86 -27.39
CA GLU A 252 9.92 4.09 -28.51
C GLU A 252 9.39 5.17 -29.45
N LYS A 253 8.07 5.14 -29.71
CA LYS A 253 7.40 6.13 -30.55
C LYS A 253 6.99 7.40 -29.82
N ASN A 254 7.04 7.38 -28.49
CA ASN A 254 6.49 8.44 -27.63
C ASN A 254 5.02 8.76 -27.98
N THR A 255 4.18 7.74 -28.00
CA THR A 255 2.76 7.88 -28.32
C THR A 255 1.85 7.27 -27.27
N VAL A 256 0.65 7.84 -27.15
CA VAL A 256 -0.46 7.30 -26.36
C VAL A 256 -1.63 7.02 -27.29
N THR A 257 -2.02 5.76 -27.40
CA THR A 257 -3.15 5.34 -28.24
C THR A 257 -4.46 5.53 -27.49
N LEU A 258 -5.39 6.24 -28.12
CA LEU A 258 -6.73 6.50 -27.63
C LEU A 258 -7.75 5.74 -28.48
N GLY A 259 -8.67 5.05 -27.82
CA GLY A 259 -9.73 4.30 -28.50
C GLY A 259 -11.00 4.23 -27.67
N ASP A 260 -11.97 3.50 -28.19
CA ASP A 260 -13.17 3.16 -27.43
C ASP A 260 -12.82 2.14 -26.34
N GLY A 261 -13.59 2.14 -25.24
CA GLY A 261 -13.26 1.36 -24.03
C GLY A 261 -13.83 -0.05 -24.00
N ASP A 262 -14.05 -0.66 -25.17
CA ASP A 262 -14.61 -2.02 -25.31
C ASP A 262 -13.51 -3.10 -25.27
#